data_AF-A0A8H4PNG5-F1
#
_entry.id   AF-A0A8H4PNG5-F1
#
_cell.length_a   1.000
_cell.length_b   1.000
_cell.length_c   1.000
_cell.angle_alpha   90.00
_cell.angle_beta   90.00
_cell.angle_gamma   90.00
#
_symmetry.space_group_name_H-M   'P 1'
#
loop_
_entity.id
_entity.type
_entity.pdbx_description
1 polymer ?
#
loop_
_entity_poly.entity_id
_entity_poly.type
_entity_poly.pdbx_seq_one_letter_code
_entity_poly.pdbx_strand_id
1 'polypeptide(L)'
;MPTPTDHLPISTLEQIPYLAAVISEGLRVSNGLTTRLPRLARADEPMVYQDWEIPFGVSPTLQAFGPALLTLYQTPVSATAYFSLQSPAIFPEPEKFQPERWLLPNGEFNKGLLKYLVNFGRGTRQCLGMNLAYGELYLTISSIFRRFEMELFETTTDDVKTVHDFFVAAPGLQSQGVHVTITGEAKE
;
A
#
# COMPACT_ATOMS: atom_id res chain seq x y z
N MET A 1 -16.69 24.23 13.84
CA MET A 1 -16.36 22.87 13.37
C MET A 1 -17.42 22.45 12.37
N PRO A 2 -17.07 21.69 11.32
CA PRO A 2 -18.07 21.21 10.37
C PRO A 2 -19.06 20.24 11.04
N THR A 3 -20.31 20.26 10.60
CA THR A 3 -21.38 19.36 11.05
C THR A 3 -21.12 17.93 10.55
N PRO A 4 -21.73 16.89 11.12
CA PRO A 4 -21.60 15.51 10.62
C PRO A 4 -21.92 15.31 9.13
N THR A 5 -22.82 16.13 8.57
CA THR A 5 -23.31 16.00 7.19
C THR A 5 -22.58 16.90 6.19
N ASP A 6 -21.71 17.83 6.63
CA ASP A 6 -20.99 18.73 5.72
C ASP A 6 -20.05 17.94 4.79
N HIS A 7 -20.15 18.20 3.48
CA HIS A 7 -19.19 17.74 2.48
C HIS A 7 -17.95 18.64 2.49
N LEU A 8 -16.84 18.11 3.00
CA LEU A 8 -15.58 18.84 3.05
C LEU A 8 -14.77 18.63 1.76
N PRO A 9 -14.12 19.67 1.22
CA PRO A 9 -13.23 19.50 0.08
C PRO A 9 -11.99 18.69 0.47
N ILE A 10 -11.47 17.92 -0.48
CA ILE A 10 -10.27 17.08 -0.29
C ILE A 10 -9.09 17.90 0.24
N SER A 11 -8.90 19.12 -0.28
CA SER A 11 -7.82 20.03 0.13
C SER A 11 -7.85 20.41 1.61
N THR A 12 -9.00 20.34 2.26
CA THR A 12 -9.14 20.53 3.72
C THR A 12 -8.85 19.24 4.46
N LEU A 13 -9.36 18.10 3.97
CA LEU A 13 -9.19 16.79 4.60
C LEU A 13 -7.72 16.35 4.62
N GLU A 14 -6.98 16.60 3.54
CA GLU A 14 -5.55 16.30 3.40
C GLU A 14 -4.67 17.06 4.41
N GLN A 15 -5.17 18.16 4.98
CA GLN A 15 -4.45 18.95 5.97
C GLN A 15 -4.63 18.44 7.40
N ILE A 16 -5.52 17.48 7.64
CA ILE A 16 -5.77 16.91 8.97
C ILE A 16 -4.70 15.85 9.27
N PRO A 17 -3.71 16.11 10.15
CA PRO A 17 -2.54 15.23 10.28
C PRO A 17 -2.91 13.82 10.74
N TYR A 18 -3.86 13.72 11.67
CA TYR A 18 -4.30 12.43 12.20
C TYR A 18 -5.08 11.61 11.17
N LEU A 19 -5.86 12.25 10.30
CA LEU A 19 -6.56 11.54 9.21
C LEU A 19 -5.55 11.01 8.18
N ALA A 20 -4.56 11.82 7.82
CA ALA A 20 -3.46 11.41 6.94
C ALA A 20 -2.66 10.23 7.55
N ALA A 21 -2.44 10.26 8.87
CA ALA A 21 -1.81 9.18 9.62
C ALA A 21 -2.62 7.88 9.59
N VAL A 22 -3.93 7.96 9.84
CA VAL A 22 -4.86 6.80 9.77
C VAL A 22 -4.86 6.19 8.37
N ILE A 23 -4.97 7.00 7.32
CA ILE A 23 -4.97 6.52 5.93
C ILE A 23 -3.62 5.87 5.58
N SER A 24 -2.50 6.49 5.97
CA SER A 24 -1.17 5.96 5.70
C SER A 24 -0.92 4.63 6.41
N GLU A 25 -1.35 4.51 7.67
CA GLU A 25 -1.24 3.26 8.43
C GLU A 25 -2.19 2.18 7.89
N GLY A 26 -3.41 2.55 7.50
CA GLY A 26 -4.36 1.64 6.86
C GLY A 26 -3.84 1.06 5.55
N LEU A 27 -3.23 1.89 4.70
CA LEU A 27 -2.56 1.44 3.47
C LEU A 27 -1.36 0.52 3.75
N ARG A 28 -0.64 0.74 4.85
CA ARG A 28 0.49 -0.11 5.25
C ARG A 28 0.02 -1.49 5.70
N VAL A 29 -0.97 -1.54 6.61
CA VAL A 29 -1.45 -2.78 7.24
C VAL A 29 -2.29 -3.63 6.29
N SER A 30 -3.08 -2.99 5.41
CA SER A 30 -3.89 -3.72 4.41
C SER A 30 -3.07 -4.44 3.35
N ASN A 31 -1.76 -4.17 3.25
CA ASN A 31 -0.78 -4.72 2.31
C ASN A 31 -1.07 -4.48 0.81
N GLY A 32 -2.31 -4.25 0.41
CA GLY A 32 -2.73 -3.97 -0.96
C GLY A 32 -2.29 -5.06 -1.94
N LEU A 33 -1.31 -4.74 -2.79
CA LEU A 33 -0.68 -5.70 -3.69
C LEU A 33 0.43 -6.47 -2.97
N THR A 34 0.19 -7.75 -2.73
CA THR A 34 1.15 -8.69 -2.13
C THR A 34 2.01 -9.40 -3.17
N THR A 35 1.52 -9.47 -4.40
CA THR A 35 2.24 -10.15 -5.46
C THR A 35 3.57 -9.48 -5.79
N ARG A 36 4.49 -10.29 -6.30
CA ARG A 36 5.78 -9.79 -6.77
C ARG A 36 5.58 -9.15 -8.13
N LEU A 37 5.96 -7.89 -8.27
CA LEU A 37 5.90 -7.18 -9.55
C LEU A 37 7.20 -7.44 -10.33
N PRO A 38 7.20 -8.27 -11.37
CA PRO A 38 8.40 -8.57 -12.12
C PRO A 38 8.85 -7.37 -12.96
N ARG A 39 10.17 -7.24 -13.07
CA ARG A 39 10.90 -6.38 -14.00
C ARG A 39 11.96 -7.23 -14.67
N LEU A 40 12.33 -6.85 -15.89
CA LEU A 40 13.45 -7.46 -16.57
C LEU A 40 14.69 -6.60 -16.30
N ALA A 41 15.79 -7.22 -15.86
CA ALA A 41 17.07 -6.55 -15.77
C ALA A 41 17.46 -6.01 -17.16
N ARG A 42 18.12 -4.86 -17.20
CA ARG A 42 18.48 -4.24 -18.47
C ARG A 42 19.45 -5.13 -19.25
N ALA A 43 19.44 -4.98 -20.58
CA ALA A 43 20.24 -5.79 -21.49
C ALA A 43 21.64 -5.22 -21.77
N ASP A 44 21.94 -4.03 -21.27
CA ASP A 44 23.17 -3.29 -21.56
C ASP A 44 24.20 -3.36 -20.44
N GLU A 45 23.78 -3.53 -19.19
CA GLU A 45 24.67 -3.58 -18.02
C GLU A 45 24.16 -4.55 -16.94
N PRO A 46 25.06 -5.23 -16.21
CA PRO A 46 24.70 -5.99 -15.01
C PRO A 46 24.06 -5.08 -13.97
N MET A 47 23.00 -5.56 -13.30
CA MET A 47 22.37 -4.81 -12.23
C MET A 47 23.10 -5.11 -10.92
N VAL A 48 23.67 -4.07 -10.30
CA VAL A 48 24.37 -4.21 -9.02
C VAL A 48 23.42 -3.90 -7.86
N TYR A 49 23.32 -4.82 -6.90
CA TYR A 49 22.59 -4.65 -5.66
C TYR A 49 23.49 -5.00 -4.47
N GLN A 50 23.97 -3.98 -3.76
CA GLN A 50 24.99 -4.14 -2.72
C GLN A 50 26.20 -4.89 -3.30
N ASP A 51 26.62 -5.99 -2.68
CA ASP A 51 27.73 -6.83 -3.13
C ASP A 51 27.33 -7.86 -4.21
N TRP A 52 26.06 -7.85 -4.63
CA TRP A 52 25.55 -8.78 -5.64
C TRP A 52 25.57 -8.14 -7.02
N GLU A 53 26.13 -8.87 -7.99
CA GLU A 53 25.99 -8.57 -9.40
C GLU A 53 24.94 -9.50 -10.01
N ILE A 54 23.83 -8.93 -10.49
CA ILE A 54 22.74 -9.66 -11.13
C ILE A 54 23.01 -9.61 -12.64
N PRO A 55 23.38 -10.74 -13.25
CA PRO A 55 23.78 -10.76 -14.65
C PRO A 55 22.59 -10.46 -15.56
N PHE A 56 22.86 -9.79 -16.67
CA PHE A 56 21.97 -9.86 -17.82
C PHE A 56 22.13 -11.26 -18.42
N GLY A 57 21.05 -12.05 -18.49
CA GLY A 57 21.11 -13.34 -19.15
C GLY A 57 21.30 -13.14 -20.65
N VAL A 58 22.55 -13.27 -21.10
CA VAL A 58 22.89 -13.38 -22.52
C VAL A 58 23.60 -14.71 -22.65
N SER A 59 22.98 -15.65 -23.35
CA SER A 59 23.78 -16.73 -23.91
C SER A 59 24.64 -16.13 -25.02
N PRO A 60 25.99 -16.26 -24.99
CA PRO A 60 26.86 -15.76 -26.06
C PRO A 60 26.50 -16.33 -27.43
N THR A 61 25.92 -17.53 -27.48
CA THR A 61 25.46 -18.18 -28.71
C THR A 61 24.23 -17.51 -29.33
N LEU A 62 23.44 -16.77 -28.55
CA LEU A 62 22.16 -16.21 -28.99
C LEU A 62 22.24 -14.77 -29.48
N GLN A 63 23.35 -14.09 -29.21
CA GLN A 63 23.60 -12.73 -29.70
C GLN A 63 23.61 -12.66 -31.24
N ALA A 64 23.91 -13.78 -31.91
CA ALA A 64 23.86 -13.93 -33.36
C ALA A 64 22.43 -13.94 -33.96
N PHE A 65 21.39 -14.15 -33.15
CA PHE A 65 20.00 -14.27 -33.64
C PHE A 65 19.17 -12.99 -33.49
N GLY A 66 19.81 -11.86 -33.16
CA GLY A 66 19.19 -10.54 -33.16
C GLY A 66 18.39 -10.17 -31.89
N PRO A 67 17.88 -8.92 -31.82
CA PRO A 67 17.36 -8.31 -30.60
C PRO A 67 16.08 -8.96 -30.04
N ALA A 68 15.31 -9.69 -30.85
CA ALA A 68 14.09 -10.34 -30.38
C ALA A 68 14.37 -11.51 -29.42
N LEU A 69 15.47 -12.25 -29.62
CA LEU A 69 15.87 -13.36 -28.73
C LEU A 69 16.58 -12.87 -27.47
N LEU A 70 17.13 -11.67 -27.46
CA LEU A 70 17.77 -11.06 -26.28
C LEU A 70 16.76 -10.75 -25.16
N THR A 71 15.53 -10.36 -25.50
CA THR A 71 14.45 -10.13 -24.51
C THR A 71 14.03 -11.42 -23.78
N LEU A 72 14.19 -12.59 -24.41
CA LEU A 72 13.79 -13.89 -23.84
C LEU A 72 14.73 -14.39 -22.74
N TYR A 73 15.92 -13.81 -22.59
CA TYR A 73 16.93 -14.24 -21.61
C TYR A 73 17.23 -13.20 -20.51
N GLN A 74 16.54 -12.05 -20.49
CA GLN A 74 16.71 -11.09 -19.39
C GLN A 74 16.37 -11.72 -18.04
N THR A 75 17.21 -11.47 -17.03
CA THR A 75 16.98 -11.97 -15.66
C THR A 75 15.76 -11.25 -15.05
N PRO A 76 14.68 -11.97 -14.71
CA PRO A 76 13.55 -11.37 -14.02
C PRO A 76 13.93 -11.02 -12.59
N VAL A 77 13.70 -9.77 -12.19
CA VAL A 77 13.84 -9.32 -10.81
C VAL A 77 12.51 -8.77 -10.35
N SER A 78 12.05 -9.25 -9.20
CA SER A 78 10.72 -8.90 -8.70
C SER A 78 10.80 -8.45 -7.25
N ALA A 79 10.04 -7.41 -6.93
CA ALA A 79 9.87 -6.92 -5.56
C ALA A 79 8.40 -7.01 -5.16
N THR A 80 8.14 -7.15 -3.87
CA THR A 80 6.81 -7.03 -3.29
C THR A 80 6.82 -5.92 -2.24
N ALA A 81 5.78 -5.09 -2.23
CA ALA A 81 5.63 -4.05 -1.21
C ALA A 81 5.49 -4.66 0.18
N TYR A 82 4.87 -5.85 0.27
CA TYR A 82 4.60 -6.57 1.53
C TYR A 82 5.82 -6.63 2.45
N PHE A 83 6.99 -7.06 1.96
CA PHE A 83 8.18 -7.18 2.80
C PHE A 83 8.68 -5.84 3.35
N SER A 84 8.57 -4.76 2.59
CA SER A 84 8.93 -3.42 3.07
C SER A 84 7.93 -2.92 4.12
N LEU A 85 6.63 -3.13 3.89
CA LEU A 85 5.54 -2.67 4.77
C LEU A 85 5.47 -3.45 6.09
N GLN A 86 5.97 -4.69 6.10
CA GLN A 86 6.04 -5.59 7.25
C GLN A 86 7.44 -5.67 7.89
N SER A 87 8.41 -4.91 7.39
CA SER A 87 9.78 -4.96 7.93
C SER A 87 9.85 -4.28 9.31
N PRO A 88 10.21 -5.00 10.39
CA PRO A 88 10.36 -4.40 11.73
C PRO A 88 11.53 -3.40 11.80
N ALA A 89 12.47 -3.45 10.85
CA ALA A 89 13.55 -2.47 10.73
C ALA A 89 13.07 -1.11 10.20
N ILE A 90 11.92 -1.07 9.52
CA ILE A 90 11.30 0.14 8.98
C ILE A 90 10.11 0.56 9.86
N PHE A 91 9.26 -0.40 10.18
CA PHE A 91 8.03 -0.22 10.96
C PHE A 91 8.09 -1.11 12.22
N PRO A 92 8.56 -0.58 13.36
CA PRO A 92 8.55 -1.32 14.62
C PRO A 92 7.12 -1.78 14.95
N GLU A 93 7.01 -3.03 15.41
CA GLU A 93 5.73 -3.72 15.66
C GLU A 93 4.78 -3.66 14.45
N PRO A 94 5.17 -4.21 13.30
CA PRO A 94 4.49 -4.00 12.02
C PRO A 94 3.07 -4.58 11.98
N GLU A 95 2.74 -5.53 12.85
CA GLU A 95 1.40 -6.12 12.96
C GLU A 95 0.41 -5.21 13.71
N LYS A 96 0.89 -4.18 14.42
CA LYS A 96 0.03 -3.25 15.14
C LYS A 96 -0.38 -2.09 14.26
N PHE A 97 -1.68 -1.80 14.22
CA PHE A 97 -2.21 -0.57 13.66
C PHE A 97 -1.90 0.60 14.61
N GLN A 98 -0.94 1.44 14.24
CA GLN A 98 -0.49 2.57 15.06
C GLN A 98 -0.33 3.84 14.19
N PRO A 99 -1.40 4.63 13.99
CA PRO A 99 -1.33 5.90 13.25
C PRO A 99 -0.27 6.86 13.78
N GLU A 100 0.01 6.83 15.08
CA GLU A 100 0.95 7.73 15.77
C GLU A 100 2.37 7.65 15.19
N ARG A 101 2.76 6.54 14.54
CA ARG A 101 4.07 6.45 13.86
C ARG A 101 4.22 7.46 12.72
N TRP A 102 3.11 7.92 12.16
CA TRP A 102 3.04 8.92 11.11
C TRP A 102 2.95 10.35 11.64
N LEU A 103 3.14 10.56 12.95
CA LEU A 103 3.11 11.87 13.58
C LEU A 103 4.47 12.21 14.18
N LEU A 104 4.83 13.49 14.09
CA LEU A 104 5.95 14.07 14.82
C LEU A 104 5.51 14.42 16.25
N PRO A 105 6.44 14.65 17.20
CA PRO A 105 6.09 15.01 18.57
C PRO A 105 5.23 16.28 18.71
N ASN A 106 5.26 17.16 17.71
CA ASN A 106 4.43 18.37 17.64
C ASN A 106 3.01 18.12 17.05
N GLY A 107 2.67 16.88 16.69
CA GLY A 107 1.39 16.50 16.10
C GLY A 107 1.30 16.68 14.58
N GLU A 108 2.35 17.16 13.91
CA GLU A 108 2.38 17.29 12.46
C GLU A 108 2.61 15.93 11.78
N PHE A 109 2.15 15.81 10.53
CA PHE A 109 2.33 14.59 9.76
C PHE A 109 3.79 14.35 9.36
N ASN A 110 4.32 13.19 9.74
CA ASN A 110 5.68 12.76 9.45
C ASN A 110 5.80 12.22 8.01
N LYS A 111 6.23 13.09 7.09
CA LYS A 111 6.50 12.74 5.69
C LYS A 111 7.72 11.83 5.51
N GLY A 112 8.59 11.67 6.51
CA GLY A 112 9.84 10.92 6.41
C GLY A 112 9.66 9.43 6.16
N LEU A 113 8.51 8.87 6.55
CA LEU A 113 8.17 7.46 6.34
C LEU A 113 7.56 7.18 4.96
N LEU A 114 7.07 8.20 4.25
CA LEU A 114 6.39 8.02 2.95
C LEU A 114 7.26 7.30 1.93
N LYS A 115 8.59 7.46 1.97
CA LYS A 115 9.52 6.76 1.06
C LYS A 115 9.41 5.23 1.16
N TYR A 116 9.04 4.71 2.32
CA TYR A 116 8.85 3.28 2.57
C TYR A 116 7.42 2.79 2.31
N LEU A 117 6.45 3.70 2.26
CA LEU A 117 5.07 3.40 1.87
C LEU A 117 5.00 3.24 0.34
N VAL A 118 5.18 1.99 -0.13
CA VAL A 118 5.33 1.65 -1.55
C VAL A 118 4.18 0.80 -2.09
N ASN A 119 3.00 0.87 -1.46
CA ASN A 119 1.78 0.15 -1.85
C ASN A 119 1.31 0.51 -3.28
N PHE A 120 1.56 1.75 -3.73
CA PHE A 120 1.28 2.19 -5.10
C PHE A 120 2.45 1.99 -6.08
N GLY A 121 3.52 1.30 -5.64
CA GLY A 121 4.78 1.23 -6.37
C GLY A 121 5.53 2.57 -6.40
N ARG A 122 6.67 2.59 -7.09
CA ARG A 122 7.50 3.79 -7.33
C ARG A 122 8.12 3.74 -8.72
N GLY A 123 8.51 4.92 -9.21
CA GLY A 123 9.20 5.09 -10.49
C GLY A 123 8.23 5.14 -11.68
N THR A 124 8.73 4.83 -12.87
CA THR A 124 8.01 5.02 -14.15
C THR A 124 6.77 4.14 -14.32
N ARG A 125 6.61 3.11 -13.49
CA ARG A 125 5.45 2.20 -13.47
C ARG A 125 4.66 2.29 -12.15
N GLN A 126 4.74 3.44 -11.48
CA GLN A 126 3.92 3.73 -10.31
C GLN A 126 2.44 3.77 -10.70
N CYS A 127 1.56 3.42 -9.76
CA CYS A 127 0.11 3.43 -9.96
C CYS A 127 -0.36 4.80 -10.46
N LEU A 128 -0.94 4.83 -11.66
CA LEU A 128 -1.49 6.04 -12.26
C LEU A 128 -2.67 6.60 -11.44
N GLY A 129 -3.41 5.72 -10.76
CA GLY A 129 -4.58 6.06 -9.95
C GLY A 129 -4.26 6.53 -8.52
N MET A 130 -2.99 6.68 -8.13
CA MET A 130 -2.62 6.99 -6.75
C MET A 130 -3.34 8.24 -6.21
N ASN A 131 -3.37 9.33 -6.96
CA ASN A 131 -4.00 10.58 -6.51
C ASN A 131 -5.52 10.45 -6.36
N LEU A 132 -6.18 9.72 -7.28
CA LEU A 132 -7.60 9.43 -7.17
C LEU A 132 -7.89 8.58 -5.94
N ALA A 133 -7.11 7.53 -5.72
CA ALA A 133 -7.25 6.64 -4.57
C ALA A 133 -7.11 7.40 -3.24
N TYR A 134 -6.13 8.31 -3.11
CA TYR A 134 -6.05 9.17 -1.92
C TYR A 134 -7.29 10.05 -1.76
N GLY A 135 -7.74 10.71 -2.84
CA GLY A 135 -8.95 11.53 -2.79
C GLY A 135 -10.18 10.75 -2.30
N GLU A 136 -10.38 9.54 -2.83
CA GLU A 136 -11.45 8.64 -2.39
C GLU A 136 -11.28 8.23 -0.93
N LEU A 137 -10.08 7.84 -0.49
CA LEU A 137 -9.81 7.47 0.90
C LEU A 137 -10.12 8.61 1.87
N TYR A 138 -9.69 9.84 1.57
CA TYR A 138 -9.97 11.00 2.41
C TYR A 138 -11.48 11.27 2.50
N LEU A 139 -12.17 11.28 1.37
CA LEU A 139 -13.62 11.52 1.33
C LEU A 139 -14.38 10.41 2.06
N THR A 140 -14.14 9.16 1.71
CA THR A 140 -14.88 8.02 2.25
C THR A 140 -14.66 7.85 3.75
N ILE A 141 -13.41 7.85 4.22
CA ILE A 141 -13.12 7.68 5.65
C ILE A 141 -13.68 8.85 6.46
N SER A 142 -13.50 10.09 5.99
CA SER A 142 -14.06 11.24 6.71
C SER A 142 -15.58 11.23 6.75
N SER A 143 -16.26 10.84 5.65
CA SER A 143 -17.72 10.78 5.60
C SER A 143 -18.29 9.66 6.48
N ILE A 144 -17.72 8.46 6.43
CA ILE A 144 -18.22 7.32 7.22
C ILE A 144 -18.13 7.64 8.72
N PHE A 145 -16.94 8.03 9.19
CA PHE A 145 -16.69 8.23 10.62
C PHE A 145 -17.31 9.51 11.20
N ARG A 146 -17.67 10.48 10.37
CA ARG A 146 -18.44 11.65 10.83
C ARG A 146 -19.93 11.38 10.92
N ARG A 147 -20.46 10.48 10.07
CA ARG A 147 -21.90 10.28 9.92
C ARG A 147 -22.45 9.10 10.73
N PHE A 148 -21.67 8.04 10.88
CA PHE A 148 -22.16 6.79 11.49
C PHE A 148 -21.39 6.44 12.75
N GLU A 149 -22.13 6.04 13.77
CA GLU A 149 -21.61 5.24 14.88
C GLU A 149 -21.74 3.76 14.50
N MET A 150 -20.67 3.00 14.67
CA MET A 150 -20.58 1.63 14.17
C MET A 150 -19.90 0.73 15.19
N GLU A 151 -20.40 -0.51 15.27
CA GLU A 151 -19.78 -1.59 16.04
C GLU A 151 -19.50 -2.78 15.12
N LEU A 152 -18.42 -3.52 15.38
CA LEU A 152 -18.11 -4.74 14.63
C LEU A 152 -19.20 -5.78 14.87
N PHE A 153 -19.68 -6.40 13.80
CA PHE A 153 -20.64 -7.51 13.86
C PHE A 153 -19.96 -8.79 13.39
N GLU A 154 -19.77 -9.74 14.31
CA GLU A 154 -19.15 -11.06 14.04
C GLU A 154 -17.82 -11.01 13.25
N THR A 155 -17.15 -9.85 13.25
CA THR A 155 -15.91 -9.61 12.52
C THR A 155 -14.74 -9.80 13.44
N THR A 156 -13.74 -10.56 12.97
CA THR A 156 -12.52 -10.87 13.70
C THR A 156 -11.29 -10.42 12.91
N THR A 157 -10.10 -10.57 13.50
CA THR A 157 -8.85 -10.30 12.78
C THR A 157 -8.66 -11.24 11.59
N ASP A 158 -9.24 -12.43 11.60
CA ASP A 158 -9.12 -13.40 10.51
C ASP A 158 -9.85 -12.93 9.24
N ASP A 159 -10.77 -11.96 9.38
CA ASP A 159 -11.51 -11.38 8.27
C ASP A 159 -10.73 -10.29 7.51
N VAL A 160 -9.61 -9.83 8.07
CA VAL A 160 -8.77 -8.78 7.47
C VAL A 160 -7.31 -9.21 7.30
N LYS A 161 -6.87 -10.22 8.06
CA LYS A 161 -5.49 -10.70 8.01
C LYS A 161 -5.20 -11.34 6.66
N THR A 162 -4.16 -10.85 6.00
CA THR A 162 -3.68 -11.42 4.75
C THR A 162 -3.17 -12.85 4.95
N VAL A 163 -3.82 -13.82 4.32
CA VAL A 163 -3.38 -15.24 4.31
C VAL A 163 -3.27 -15.82 2.90
N HIS A 164 -3.80 -15.14 1.88
CA HIS A 164 -3.65 -15.51 0.47
C HIS A 164 -3.11 -14.33 -0.35
N ASP A 165 -2.37 -14.67 -1.42
CA ASP A 165 -1.95 -13.75 -2.48
C ASP A 165 -2.64 -14.13 -3.79
N PHE A 166 -3.66 -13.36 -4.17
CA PHE A 166 -4.35 -13.49 -5.45
C PHE A 166 -4.16 -12.21 -6.27
N PHE A 167 -2.89 -11.82 -6.48
CA PHE A 167 -2.48 -10.49 -6.96
C PHE A 167 -2.61 -9.41 -5.88
N VAL A 168 -3.77 -9.37 -5.22
CA VAL A 168 -4.05 -8.59 -4.01
C VAL A 168 -4.03 -9.48 -2.76
N ALA A 169 -3.76 -8.85 -1.62
CA ALA A 169 -3.93 -9.45 -0.30
C ALA A 169 -5.38 -9.91 -0.11
N ALA A 170 -5.57 -11.15 0.32
CA ALA A 170 -6.89 -11.68 0.64
C ALA A 170 -6.90 -12.39 2.01
N PRO A 171 -8.02 -12.31 2.76
CA PRO A 171 -8.21 -13.02 4.01
C PRO A 171 -8.46 -14.51 3.77
N GLY A 172 -8.84 -15.24 4.84
CA GLY A 172 -9.18 -16.65 4.75
C GLY A 172 -10.35 -16.87 3.77
N LEU A 173 -10.36 -18.00 3.06
CA LEU A 173 -11.43 -18.31 2.07
C LEU A 173 -12.82 -18.43 2.69
N GLN A 174 -12.89 -18.61 4.01
CA GLN A 174 -14.15 -18.67 4.77
C GLN A 174 -14.61 -17.30 5.29
N SER A 175 -13.75 -16.27 5.21
CA SER A 175 -14.09 -14.93 5.69
C SER A 175 -15.30 -14.38 4.95
N GLN A 176 -16.16 -13.70 5.70
CA GLN A 176 -17.30 -12.96 5.15
C GLN A 176 -16.95 -11.48 4.94
N GLY A 177 -15.71 -11.08 5.21
CA GLY A 177 -15.25 -9.70 5.18
C GLY A 177 -15.62 -8.94 6.45
N VAL A 178 -15.50 -7.61 6.38
CA VAL A 178 -15.81 -6.73 7.51
C VAL A 178 -17.30 -6.42 7.52
N HIS A 179 -17.98 -6.87 8.57
CA HIS A 179 -19.36 -6.53 8.86
C HIS A 179 -19.45 -5.59 10.05
N VAL A 180 -20.30 -4.57 9.91
CA VAL A 180 -20.54 -3.58 10.96
C VAL A 180 -22.03 -3.37 11.14
N THR A 181 -22.44 -3.18 12.40
CA THR A 181 -23.79 -2.71 12.74
C THR A 181 -23.72 -1.20 12.91
N ILE A 182 -24.60 -0.46 12.22
CA ILE A 182 -24.78 0.97 12.45
C ILE A 182 -25.64 1.12 13.71
N THR A 183 -25.03 1.60 14.79
CA THR A 183 -25.69 1.81 16.09
C THR A 183 -26.26 3.22 16.23
N GLY A 184 -25.76 4.16 15.43
CA GLY A 184 -26.22 5.53 15.38
C GLY A 184 -25.94 6.18 14.02
N GLU A 185 -26.81 7.11 13.63
CA GLU A 185 -26.57 8.00 12.49
C GLU A 185 -26.69 9.43 13.01
N ALA A 186 -25.66 10.23 12.76
CA ALA A 186 -25.70 11.65 13.07
C ALA A 186 -26.81 12.31 12.24
N LYS A 187 -27.82 12.80 12.94
CA LYS A 187 -28.87 13.66 12.37
C LYS A 187 -28.36 15.11 12.40
N GLU A 188 -28.74 15.87 11.38
CA GLU A 188 -28.36 17.29 11.18
C GLU A 188 -28.35 18.12 12.48
#